data_AF-A0A0R3RWC9-F1
#
_entry.id   AF-A0A0R3RWC9-F1
#
_cell.length_a   1.000
_cell.length_b   1.000
_cell.length_c   1.000
_cell.angle_alpha   90.00
_cell.angle_beta   90.00
_cell.angle_gamma   90.00
#
_symmetry.space_group_name_H-M   'P 1'
#
loop_
_entity.id
_entity.type
_entity.pdbx_description
1 polymer ?
#
loop_
_entity_poly.entity_id
_entity_poly.type
_entity_poly.pdbx_seq_one_letter_code
_entity_poly.pdbx_strand_id
1 'polypeptide(L)'
;MQLDQSDELDRDMMKVDPTRHRFPCCVVWTPIPLLTWLFPFVGHMGIATSRGIIFDFSGSYSISEDNMAFGWPTWYRQLDPNIIDGGVEAWDRAVFDASEEYKGHIHTLCCDNCYCHVALALNKMKFDHRRDYNCFRLAKMLMFKGQYVGFGGFIKQWLPFTMIILFTLVIVIVTKG
;
A
#
# COMPACT_ATOMS: atom_id res chain seq x y z
N MET A 1 3.27 -9.86 -34.99
CA MET A 1 2.89 -11.17 -34.43
C MET A 1 3.77 -11.55 -33.24
N GLN A 2 5.11 -11.59 -33.34
CA GLN A 2 5.98 -11.83 -32.16
C GLN A 2 6.01 -10.67 -31.14
N LEU A 3 6.08 -9.41 -31.59
CA LEU A 3 5.96 -8.21 -30.73
C LEU A 3 4.60 -8.10 -30.02
N ASP A 4 3.53 -8.51 -30.69
CA ASP A 4 2.16 -8.49 -30.16
C ASP A 4 2.00 -9.51 -29.02
N GLN A 5 2.63 -10.68 -29.17
CA GLN A 5 2.61 -11.75 -28.19
C GLN A 5 3.49 -11.46 -26.96
N SER A 6 4.62 -10.76 -27.12
CA SER A 6 5.42 -10.28 -25.98
C SER A 6 4.68 -9.21 -25.19
N ASP A 7 4.05 -8.26 -25.87
CA ASP A 7 3.29 -7.18 -25.24
C ASP A 7 2.06 -7.72 -24.48
N GLU A 8 1.41 -8.77 -25.00
CA GLU A 8 0.34 -9.45 -24.27
C GLU A 8 0.83 -10.19 -23.03
N LEU A 9 1.98 -10.88 -23.12
CA LEU A 9 2.58 -11.58 -21.99
C LEU A 9 2.97 -10.60 -20.87
N ASP A 10 3.58 -9.48 -21.23
CA ASP A 10 3.99 -8.44 -20.28
C ASP A 10 2.77 -7.77 -19.62
N ARG A 11 1.68 -7.56 -20.38
CA ARG A 11 0.41 -7.07 -19.83
C ARG A 11 -0.22 -8.05 -18.84
N ASP A 12 -0.21 -9.35 -19.15
CA ASP A 12 -0.79 -10.36 -18.25
C ASP A 12 0.04 -10.52 -16.97
N MET A 13 1.36 -10.43 -17.07
CA MET A 13 2.26 -10.42 -15.90
C MET A 13 2.05 -9.19 -15.00
N MET A 14 1.65 -8.05 -15.58
CA MET A 14 1.32 -6.83 -14.82
C MET A 14 -0.09 -6.82 -14.23
N LYS A 15 -0.90 -7.85 -14.44
CA LYS A 15 -2.25 -7.89 -13.90
C LYS A 15 -2.23 -8.16 -12.39
N VAL A 16 -2.98 -7.36 -11.64
CA VAL A 16 -3.19 -7.59 -10.21
C VAL A 16 -4.00 -8.87 -10.00
N ASP A 17 -3.46 -9.79 -9.19
CA ASP A 17 -4.10 -11.04 -8.80
C ASP A 17 -4.14 -11.14 -7.26
N PRO A 18 -5.23 -10.67 -6.63
CA PRO A 18 -5.36 -10.73 -5.19
C PRO A 18 -5.46 -12.15 -4.62
N THR A 19 -5.85 -13.13 -5.43
CA THR A 19 -5.99 -14.54 -4.99
C THR A 19 -4.63 -15.17 -4.73
N ARG A 20 -3.62 -14.77 -5.51
CA ARG A 20 -2.22 -15.17 -5.36
C ARG A 20 -1.39 -14.15 -4.58
N HIS A 21 -2.03 -13.11 -4.05
CA HIS A 21 -1.38 -12.00 -3.38
C HIS A 21 -0.29 -11.33 -4.23
N ARG A 22 -0.59 -11.11 -5.51
CA ARG A 22 0.31 -10.45 -6.46
C ARG A 22 -0.27 -9.10 -6.85
N PHE A 23 0.50 -8.05 -6.57
CA PHE A 23 0.14 -6.67 -6.84
C PHE A 23 1.23 -5.93 -7.64
N PRO A 24 1.51 -6.31 -8.90
CA PRO A 24 2.59 -5.74 -9.70
C PRO A 24 2.62 -4.20 -9.69
N CYS A 25 3.76 -3.61 -9.33
CA CYS A 25 3.97 -2.15 -9.28
C CYS A 25 2.89 -1.37 -8.50
N CYS A 26 2.36 -1.97 -7.44
CA CYS A 26 1.33 -1.34 -6.62
C CYS A 26 1.89 -0.70 -5.35
N VAL A 27 1.31 0.43 -4.97
CA VAL A 27 1.27 0.84 -3.57
C VAL A 27 0.04 0.20 -2.94
N VAL A 28 0.22 -0.52 -1.85
CA VAL A 28 -0.81 -1.31 -1.19
C VAL A 28 -1.07 -0.82 0.22
N TRP A 29 -2.26 -1.09 0.74
CA TRP A 29 -2.70 -0.62 2.04
C TRP A 29 -3.57 -1.66 2.74
N THR A 30 -3.39 -1.80 4.05
CA THR A 30 -4.11 -2.75 4.90
C THR A 30 -4.52 -2.10 6.24
N PRO A 31 -5.71 -2.42 6.80
CA PRO A 31 -6.18 -1.83 8.04
C PRO A 31 -5.37 -2.37 9.22
N ILE A 32 -4.94 -1.48 10.10
CA ILE A 32 -4.32 -1.84 11.38
C ILE A 32 -5.45 -2.16 12.39
N PRO A 33 -5.50 -3.37 12.96
CA PRO A 33 -6.51 -3.74 13.96
C PRO A 33 -6.59 -2.70 15.09
N LEU A 34 -7.81 -2.42 15.57
CA LEU A 34 -8.15 -1.40 16.56
C LEU A 34 -7.91 0.05 16.11
N LEU A 35 -6.74 0.37 15.56
CA LEU A 35 -6.39 1.73 15.15
C LEU A 35 -7.24 2.21 13.97
N THR A 36 -7.30 1.44 12.89
CA THR A 36 -8.15 1.77 11.74
C THR A 36 -9.63 1.76 12.11
N TRP A 37 -10.03 0.93 13.07
CA TRP A 37 -11.43 0.85 13.49
C TRP A 37 -11.90 2.16 14.15
N LEU A 38 -11.00 2.91 14.78
CA LEU A 38 -11.27 4.23 15.33
C LEU A 38 -11.01 5.35 14.31
N PHE A 39 -9.99 5.18 13.47
CA PHE A 39 -9.55 6.15 12.47
C PHE A 39 -9.47 5.48 11.09
N PRO A 40 -10.55 5.45 10.28
CA PRO A 40 -10.68 4.59 9.10
C PRO A 40 -9.75 4.96 7.92
N PHE A 41 -8.97 6.04 8.06
CA PHE A 41 -7.98 6.48 7.08
C PHE A 41 -6.53 6.26 7.55
N VAL A 42 -6.34 5.81 8.79
CA VAL A 42 -5.04 5.45 9.36
C VAL A 42 -4.87 3.96 9.23
N GLY A 43 -3.78 3.51 8.61
CA GLY A 43 -3.47 2.10 8.48
C GLY A 43 -2.06 1.90 7.98
N HIS A 44 -1.79 0.77 7.35
CA HIS A 44 -0.44 0.34 7.02
C HIS A 44 -0.22 0.27 5.52
N MET A 45 0.96 0.70 5.06
CA MET A 45 1.28 0.79 3.64
C MET A 45 2.46 -0.10 3.29
N GLY A 46 2.43 -0.63 2.07
CA GLY A 46 3.58 -1.29 1.45
C GLY A 46 3.71 -0.90 -0.02
N ILE A 47 4.80 -1.31 -0.63
CA ILE A 47 5.05 -1.16 -2.06
C ILE A 47 5.47 -2.51 -2.64
N ALA A 48 4.96 -2.83 -3.83
CA ALA A 48 5.20 -4.10 -4.48
C ALA A 48 6.12 -3.97 -5.68
N THR A 49 6.91 -5.02 -5.93
CA THR A 49 7.77 -5.15 -7.11
C THR A 49 6.95 -5.32 -8.39
N SER A 50 7.61 -5.33 -9.54
CA SER A 50 7.07 -5.70 -10.86
C SER A 50 6.44 -7.09 -10.89
N ARG A 51 6.92 -7.99 -10.02
CA ARG A 51 6.37 -9.34 -9.83
C ARG A 51 5.20 -9.39 -8.85
N GLY A 52 4.86 -8.26 -8.25
CA GLY A 52 3.78 -8.12 -7.28
C GLY A 52 4.09 -8.65 -5.88
N ILE A 53 5.37 -8.81 -5.54
CA ILE A 53 5.82 -9.16 -4.18
C ILE A 53 5.85 -7.89 -3.34
N ILE A 54 5.14 -7.89 -2.21
CA ILE A 54 4.98 -6.71 -1.36
C ILE A 54 6.14 -6.61 -0.36
N PHE A 55 6.66 -5.39 -0.19
CA PHE A 55 7.57 -4.99 0.88
C PHE A 55 6.92 -3.92 1.76
N ASP A 56 7.00 -4.09 3.07
CA ASP A 56 6.51 -3.10 4.04
C ASP A 56 7.42 -3.00 5.26
N PHE A 57 7.59 -1.78 5.77
CA PHE A 57 8.31 -1.51 7.00
C PHE A 57 7.40 -1.80 8.21
N SER A 58 7.50 -3.02 8.73
CA SER A 58 6.58 -3.60 9.71
C SER A 58 6.90 -3.25 11.16
N GLY A 59 8.10 -2.72 11.42
CA GLY A 59 8.56 -2.31 12.74
C GLY A 59 10.03 -1.93 12.71
N SER A 60 10.59 -1.51 13.85
CA SER A 60 12.00 -1.09 13.92
C SER A 60 12.91 -2.18 13.38
N TYR A 61 13.77 -1.79 12.43
CA TYR A 61 14.73 -2.66 11.75
C TYR A 61 14.11 -3.84 10.99
N SER A 62 12.81 -3.79 10.71
CA SER A 62 12.05 -4.91 10.15
C SER A 62 11.35 -4.53 8.86
N ILE A 63 11.77 -5.17 7.77
CA ILE A 63 11.06 -5.19 6.51
C ILE A 63 10.39 -6.56 6.37
N SER A 64 9.08 -6.56 6.18
CA SER A 64 8.33 -7.73 5.79
C SER A 64 8.36 -7.88 4.26
N GLU A 65 8.56 -9.10 3.79
CA GLU A 65 8.55 -9.48 2.37
C GLU A 65 7.48 -10.55 2.14
N ASP A 66 6.60 -10.32 1.17
CA ASP A 66 5.50 -11.21 0.77
C ASP A 66 4.57 -11.64 1.93
N ASN A 67 4.56 -10.90 3.04
CA ASN A 67 3.70 -11.15 4.19
C ASN A 67 3.57 -9.88 5.05
N MET A 68 2.60 -9.04 4.69
CA MET A 68 2.39 -7.74 5.35
C MET A 68 2.07 -7.88 6.83
N ALA A 69 2.58 -6.94 7.64
CA ALA A 69 2.48 -6.96 9.10
C ALA A 69 1.05 -7.13 9.65
N PHE A 70 0.06 -6.52 8.99
CA PHE A 70 -1.35 -6.50 9.44
C PHE A 70 -2.28 -7.26 8.50
N GLY A 71 -1.73 -8.17 7.70
CA GLY A 71 -2.46 -8.99 6.74
C GLY A 71 -2.59 -8.35 5.36
N TRP A 72 -3.17 -9.10 4.43
CA TRP A 72 -3.19 -8.76 3.01
C TRP A 72 -3.94 -7.47 2.68
N PRO A 73 -3.55 -6.77 1.59
CA PRO A 73 -4.13 -5.50 1.20
C PRO A 73 -5.66 -5.53 1.09
N THR A 74 -6.31 -4.47 1.57
CA THR A 74 -7.73 -4.19 1.31
C THR A 74 -7.90 -3.09 0.26
N TRP A 75 -6.86 -2.29 0.03
CA TRP A 75 -6.82 -1.18 -0.90
C TRP A 75 -5.46 -1.16 -1.60
N TYR A 76 -5.43 -0.87 -2.90
CA TYR A 76 -4.19 -0.72 -3.65
C TYR A 76 -4.31 0.35 -4.72
N ARG A 77 -3.17 0.81 -5.20
CA ARG A 77 -3.04 1.63 -6.40
C ARG A 77 -1.92 1.07 -7.24
N GLN A 78 -2.26 0.54 -8.42
CA GLN A 78 -1.25 0.21 -9.43
C GLN A 78 -0.71 1.48 -10.08
N LEU A 79 0.60 1.55 -10.20
CA LEU A 79 1.34 2.64 -10.81
C LEU A 79 2.04 2.14 -12.07
N ASP A 80 2.14 2.98 -13.09
CA ASP A 80 2.73 2.60 -14.37
C ASP A 80 4.26 2.74 -14.32
N PRO A 81 5.04 1.65 -14.35
CA PRO A 81 6.49 1.73 -14.32
C PRO A 81 7.09 2.25 -15.65
N ASN A 82 6.32 2.35 -16.74
CA ASN A 82 6.86 2.84 -18.01
C ASN A 82 7.12 4.34 -18.03
N ILE A 83 6.58 5.09 -17.05
CA ILE A 83 6.79 6.54 -16.95
C ILE A 83 8.10 6.90 -16.22
N ILE A 84 8.82 5.90 -15.70
CA ILE A 84 10.12 6.12 -15.02
C ILE A 84 11.28 5.73 -15.93
N ASP A 85 12.38 6.47 -15.82
CA ASP A 85 13.63 6.15 -16.52
C ASP A 85 14.14 4.78 -16.04
N GLY A 86 14.25 3.82 -16.98
CA GLY A 86 14.70 2.47 -16.68
C GLY A 86 13.60 1.48 -16.27
N GLY A 87 12.32 1.87 -16.40
CA GLY A 87 11.20 0.93 -16.39
C GLY A 87 11.08 0.06 -15.13
N VAL A 88 10.64 -1.18 -15.33
CA VAL A 88 10.41 -2.16 -14.26
C VAL A 88 11.68 -2.50 -13.47
N GLU A 89 12.85 -2.49 -14.11
CA GLU A 89 14.11 -2.76 -13.43
C GLU A 89 14.49 -1.63 -12.46
N ALA A 90 14.26 -0.38 -12.87
CA ALA A 90 14.46 0.78 -11.99
C ALA A 90 13.46 0.81 -10.84
N TRP A 91 12.21 0.40 -11.09
CA TRP A 91 11.18 0.24 -10.06
C TRP A 91 11.64 -0.76 -8.99
N ASP A 92 11.98 -1.98 -9.40
CA ASP A 92 12.36 -3.06 -8.48
C ASP A 92 13.61 -2.73 -7.68
N ARG A 93 14.61 -2.14 -8.33
CA ARG A 93 15.82 -1.67 -7.66
C ARG A 93 15.49 -0.64 -6.58
N ALA A 94 14.62 0.33 -6.87
CA ALA A 94 14.26 1.36 -5.90
C ALA A 94 13.43 0.81 -4.72
N VAL A 95 12.57 -0.18 -4.95
CA VAL A 95 11.87 -0.91 -3.87
C VAL A 95 12.86 -1.65 -2.98
N PHE A 96 13.84 -2.34 -3.58
CA PHE A 96 14.88 -3.05 -2.84
C PHE A 96 15.78 -2.09 -2.06
N ASP A 97 16.30 -1.03 -2.69
CA ASP A 97 17.18 -0.05 -2.06
C ASP A 97 16.49 0.67 -0.90
N ALA A 98 15.21 1.01 -1.03
CA ALA A 98 14.44 1.59 0.08
C ALA A 98 14.25 0.61 1.23
N SER A 99 14.04 -0.67 0.92
CA SER A 99 13.91 -1.74 1.91
C SER A 99 15.23 -1.97 2.65
N GLU A 100 16.36 -2.05 1.95
CA GLU A 100 17.69 -2.16 2.58
C GLU A 100 18.00 -0.97 3.49
N GLU A 101 17.67 0.24 3.08
CA GLU A 101 17.85 1.44 3.90
C GLU A 101 17.03 1.35 5.20
N TYR A 102 15.75 0.99 5.09
CA TYR A 102 14.83 0.92 6.24
C TYR A 102 15.09 -0.24 7.21
N LYS A 103 15.91 -1.23 6.84
CA LYS A 103 16.44 -2.22 7.81
C LYS A 103 17.28 -1.57 8.91
N GLY A 104 17.82 -0.38 8.68
CA GLY A 104 18.58 0.39 9.67
C GLY A 104 17.74 1.34 10.54
N HIS A 105 16.42 1.45 10.30
CA HIS A 105 15.60 2.52 10.87
C HIS A 105 14.79 2.09 12.10
N ILE A 106 14.56 3.04 13.02
CA ILE A 106 13.65 2.85 14.16
C ILE A 106 12.25 3.27 13.72
N HIS A 107 11.28 2.36 13.83
CA HIS A 107 9.91 2.65 13.46
C HIS A 107 9.24 3.54 14.52
N THR A 108 8.71 4.67 14.08
CA THR A 108 7.92 5.59 14.91
C THR A 108 6.56 5.78 14.26
N LEU A 109 5.49 5.84 15.06
CA LEU A 109 4.12 5.86 14.51
C LEU A 109 3.88 7.03 13.52
N CYS A 110 4.44 8.20 13.80
CA CYS A 110 4.10 9.44 13.08
C CYS A 110 5.18 9.99 12.13
N CYS A 111 6.47 9.68 12.35
CA CYS A 111 7.57 10.43 11.73
C CYS A 111 8.41 9.58 10.77
N ASP A 112 8.72 8.34 11.15
CA ASP A 112 9.46 7.39 10.33
C ASP A 112 8.75 6.03 10.38
N ASN A 113 7.81 5.88 9.45
CA ASN A 113 6.88 4.75 9.40
C ASN A 113 6.83 4.15 7.98
N CYS A 114 5.91 3.22 7.79
CA CYS A 114 5.69 2.54 6.51
C CYS A 114 5.39 3.49 5.33
N TYR A 115 4.79 4.67 5.55
CA TYR A 115 4.59 5.64 4.48
C TYR A 115 5.92 6.28 4.05
N CYS A 116 6.83 6.51 4.99
CA CYS A 116 8.16 7.07 4.68
C CYS A 116 8.99 6.09 3.84
N HIS A 117 8.92 4.78 4.16
CA HIS A 117 9.53 3.71 3.36
C HIS A 117 9.02 3.69 1.92
N VAL A 118 7.69 3.70 1.72
CA VAL A 118 7.09 3.74 0.38
C VAL A 118 7.44 5.04 -0.35
N ALA A 119 7.44 6.17 0.35
CA ALA A 119 7.81 7.46 -0.22
C ALA A 119 9.26 7.46 -0.70
N LEU A 120 10.18 6.89 0.09
CA LEU A 120 11.58 6.75 -0.28
C LEU A 120 11.72 5.94 -1.58
N ALA A 121 11.02 4.81 -1.71
CA ALA A 121 11.06 4.00 -2.92
C ALA A 121 10.62 4.82 -4.15
N LEU A 122 9.46 5.51 -4.07
CA LEU A 122 8.96 6.35 -5.17
C LEU A 122 9.92 7.51 -5.50
N ASN A 123 10.58 8.09 -4.48
CA ASN A 123 11.57 9.15 -4.66
C ASN A 123 12.87 8.64 -5.32
N LYS A 124 13.34 7.43 -4.97
CA LYS A 124 14.54 6.81 -5.57
C LYS A 124 14.33 6.52 -7.06
N MET A 125 13.16 6.00 -7.45
CA MET A 125 12.81 5.76 -8.85
C MET A 125 12.35 7.01 -9.63
N LYS A 126 12.23 8.16 -8.95
CA LYS A 126 11.69 9.41 -9.51
C LYS A 126 10.32 9.25 -10.16
N PHE A 127 9.41 8.54 -9.52
CA PHE A 127 8.08 8.26 -10.07
C PHE A 127 7.34 9.56 -10.45
N ASP A 128 6.75 9.63 -11.65
CA ASP A 128 6.12 10.85 -12.19
C ASP A 128 7.08 12.06 -12.24
N HIS A 129 8.38 11.81 -12.50
CA HIS A 129 9.46 12.81 -12.51
C HIS A 129 9.59 13.61 -11.19
N ARG A 130 9.17 13.03 -10.06
CA ARG A 130 9.16 13.68 -8.75
C ARG A 130 10.10 13.00 -7.75
N ARG A 131 10.55 13.77 -6.75
CA ARG A 131 11.37 13.30 -5.62
C ARG A 131 10.87 13.81 -4.27
N ASP A 132 9.62 14.28 -4.22
CA ASP A 132 8.99 14.92 -3.06
C ASP A 132 7.81 14.12 -2.50
N TYR A 133 7.74 12.81 -2.76
CA TYR A 133 6.78 11.92 -2.11
C TYR A 133 7.00 11.92 -0.60
N ASN A 134 5.87 11.93 0.12
CA ASN A 134 5.79 11.92 1.57
C ASN A 134 4.45 11.31 2.00
N CYS A 135 4.26 11.12 3.30
CA CYS A 135 3.06 10.47 3.85
C CYS A 135 1.75 11.09 3.37
N PHE A 136 1.68 12.42 3.30
CA PHE A 136 0.48 13.13 2.87
C PHE A 136 0.15 12.86 1.40
N ARG A 137 1.15 12.89 0.51
CA ARG A 137 0.95 12.59 -0.91
C ARG A 137 0.51 11.15 -1.13
N LEU A 138 1.09 10.21 -0.40
CA LEU A 138 0.72 8.80 -0.47
C LEU A 138 -0.70 8.54 0.05
N ALA A 139 -1.06 9.14 1.19
CA ALA A 139 -2.42 9.08 1.72
C ALA A 139 -3.43 9.65 0.72
N LYS A 140 -3.14 10.82 0.13
CA LYS A 140 -3.97 11.43 -0.91
C LYS A 140 -4.08 10.54 -2.16
N MET A 141 -2.97 9.92 -2.58
CA MET A 141 -2.95 9.03 -3.74
C MET A 141 -3.87 7.82 -3.55
N LEU A 142 -3.74 7.11 -2.43
CA LEU A 142 -4.61 5.97 -2.14
C LEU A 142 -6.06 6.42 -1.96
N MET A 143 -6.31 7.48 -1.19
CA MET A 143 -7.66 7.96 -0.89
C MET A 143 -8.49 8.31 -2.13
N PHE A 144 -7.88 8.96 -3.12
CA PHE A 144 -8.60 9.43 -4.31
C PHE A 144 -8.42 8.56 -5.56
N LYS A 145 -7.36 7.75 -5.62
CA LYS A 145 -7.04 6.96 -6.83
C LYS A 145 -6.93 5.46 -6.58
N GLY A 146 -6.97 5.02 -5.32
CA GLY A 146 -6.87 3.61 -4.98
C GLY A 146 -8.15 2.84 -5.30
N GLN A 147 -8.03 1.52 -5.38
CA GLN A 147 -9.09 0.56 -5.64
C GLN A 147 -9.14 -0.50 -4.54
N TYR A 148 -10.35 -0.82 -4.05
CA TYR A 148 -10.51 -1.88 -3.06
C TYR A 148 -10.19 -3.26 -3.66
N VAL A 149 -9.65 -4.14 -2.83
CA VAL A 149 -9.48 -5.57 -3.14
C VAL A 149 -10.84 -6.26 -3.04
N GLY A 150 -11.63 -6.08 -4.09
CA GLY A 150 -13.01 -6.57 -4.17
C GLY A 150 -13.92 -6.00 -3.09
N PHE A 151 -15.14 -6.55 -3.02
CA PHE A 151 -16.13 -6.15 -2.02
C PHE A 151 -15.70 -6.52 -0.59
N GLY A 152 -15.00 -7.65 -0.43
CA GLY A 152 -14.46 -8.08 0.86
C GLY A 152 -13.47 -7.07 1.45
N GLY A 153 -12.59 -6.48 0.64
CA GLY A 153 -11.68 -5.42 1.06
C GLY A 153 -12.42 -4.18 1.57
N PHE A 154 -13.47 -3.75 0.86
CA PHE A 154 -14.33 -2.64 1.28
C PHE A 154 -14.99 -2.90 2.66
N ILE A 155 -15.55 -4.09 2.86
CA ILE A 155 -16.19 -4.45 4.13
C ILE A 155 -15.17 -4.47 5.27
N LYS A 156 -14.00 -5.09 5.07
CA LYS A 156 -12.92 -5.12 6.07
C LYS A 156 -12.45 -3.71 6.47
N GLN A 157 -12.49 -2.76 5.53
CA GLN A 157 -12.14 -1.37 5.78
C GLN A 157 -13.14 -0.66 6.70
N TRP A 158 -14.43 -0.71 6.34
CA TRP A 158 -15.43 0.22 6.86
C TRP A 158 -16.33 -0.37 7.94
N LEU A 159 -16.52 -1.70 7.97
CA LEU A 159 -17.47 -2.33 8.87
C LEU A 159 -17.11 -2.09 10.36
N PRO A 160 -15.86 -2.28 10.82
CA PRO A 160 -15.55 -2.08 12.24
C PRO A 160 -15.82 -0.65 12.72
N PHE A 161 -15.39 0.35 11.95
CA PHE A 161 -15.65 1.76 12.26
C PHE A 161 -17.15 2.07 12.31
N THR A 162 -17.89 1.59 11.31
CA THR A 162 -19.35 1.78 11.24
C THR A 162 -20.04 1.16 12.46
N MET A 163 -19.64 -0.05 12.87
CA MET A 163 -20.20 -0.71 14.06
C MET A 163 -19.93 0.07 15.36
N ILE A 164 -18.71 0.61 15.53
CA ILE A 164 -18.36 1.42 16.70
C ILE A 164 -19.20 2.70 16.76
N ILE A 165 -19.38 3.39 15.64
CA ILE A 165 -20.21 4.59 15.57
C ILE A 165 -21.66 4.27 15.90
N LEU A 166 -22.24 3.22 15.29
CA LEU A 166 -23.61 2.81 15.56
C LEU A 166 -23.83 2.43 17.03
N PHE A 167 -22.92 1.65 17.61
CA PHE A 167 -22.99 1.28 19.02
C PHE A 167 -22.92 2.50 19.94
N THR A 168 -22.01 3.44 19.66
CA THR A 168 -21.87 4.68 20.43
C THR A 168 -23.14 5.53 20.33
N LEU A 169 -23.73 5.65 19.13
CA LEU A 169 -24.98 6.38 18.92
C LEU A 169 -26.14 5.75 19.71
N VAL A 170 -26.26 4.41 19.72
CA VAL A 170 -27.28 3.70 20.51
C VAL A 170 -27.13 3.98 21.99
N ILE A 171 -25.91 3.89 22.54
CA ILE A 171 -25.66 4.23 23.96
C ILE A 171 -26.07 5.66 24.26
N VAL A 172 -25.66 6.62 23.42
CA VAL A 172 -25.99 8.03 23.61
C VAL A 172 -27.50 8.26 23.60
N ILE A 173 -28.24 7.62 22.70
CA ILE A 173 -29.69 7.74 22.61
C ILE A 173 -30.37 7.13 23.85
N VAL A 174 -29.96 5.94 24.29
CA VAL A 174 -30.58 5.25 25.44
C VAL A 174 -30.26 5.93 26.78
N THR A 175 -29.09 6.58 26.89
CA THR A 175 -28.66 7.21 28.15
C THR A 175 -29.07 8.68 28.27
N LYS A 176 -29.38 9.34 27.16
CA LYS A 176 -29.81 10.76 27.14
C LYS A 176 -31.27 10.98 26.76
N GLY A 177 -31.97 9.95 26.29
CA GLY A 177 -33.43 9.95 26.09
C GLY A 177 -34.13 9.37 27.29
#